data_AF-A0A4S8KN48-F1
#
_entry.id   AF-A0A4S8KN48-F1
#
_cell.length_a   1.000
_cell.length_b   1.000
_cell.length_c   1.000
_cell.angle_alpha   90.00
_cell.angle_beta   90.00
_cell.angle_gamma   90.00
#
_symmetry.space_group_name_H-M   'P 1'
#
loop_
_entity.id
_entity.type
_entity.pdbx_description
1 polymer ?
#
loop_
_entity_poly.entity_id
_entity_poly.type
_entity_poly.pdbx_seq_one_letter_code
_entity_poly.pdbx_strand_id
1 'polypeptide(L)'
;WVESCDQMNIEITAKEARPFVDSFRSGASAGGTQKHIPRRNYTREAFRDAICEFLISDDQAINTIENPKLRAIFLMLKRDLKDSDIPHRNLIRERIMEMWEEHLDALEEEFAVCYYFFRRILLTYPLGYITMDAAGNNDTALQYMERQLRFRRIPFSKRQARIW
;
A
#
# COMPACT_ATOMS: atom_id res chain seq x y z
N TRP A 1 7.57 -5.16 -14.84
CA TRP A 1 6.27 -5.83 -15.01
C TRP A 1 5.68 -5.56 -16.39
N VAL A 2 5.66 -4.31 -16.91
CA VAL A 2 5.21 -4.01 -18.28
C VAL A 2 5.97 -4.84 -19.34
N GLU A 3 7.31 -4.86 -19.29
CA GLU A 3 8.13 -5.68 -20.19
C GLU A 3 7.81 -7.18 -20.10
N SER A 4 7.53 -7.67 -18.89
CA SER A 4 7.16 -9.07 -18.66
C SER A 4 5.79 -9.39 -19.25
N CYS A 5 4.83 -8.46 -19.16
CA CYS A 5 3.53 -8.59 -19.83
C CYS A 5 3.68 -8.60 -21.36
N ASP A 6 4.55 -7.75 -21.90
CA ASP A 6 4.83 -7.67 -23.34
C ASP A 6 5.48 -8.97 -23.85
N GLN A 7 6.45 -9.52 -23.12
CA GLN A 7 7.08 -10.81 -23.44
C GLN A 7 6.11 -11.98 -23.39
N MET A 8 5.11 -11.93 -22.52
CA MET A 8 4.09 -12.97 -22.36
C MET A 8 2.86 -12.77 -23.26
N ASN A 9 2.85 -11.72 -24.10
CA ASN A 9 1.72 -11.33 -24.95
C ASN A 9 0.42 -11.12 -24.16
N ILE A 10 0.53 -10.58 -22.94
CA ILE A 10 -0.59 -10.30 -22.05
C ILE A 10 -0.97 -8.82 -22.22
N GLU A 11 -2.18 -8.57 -22.73
CA GLU A 11 -2.67 -7.21 -22.92
C GLU A 11 -3.08 -6.57 -21.58
N ILE A 12 -2.46 -5.43 -21.25
CA ILE A 12 -2.79 -4.65 -20.06
C ILE A 12 -4.02 -3.78 -20.38
N THR A 13 -5.19 -4.21 -19.93
CA THR A 13 -6.48 -3.57 -20.27
C THR A 13 -6.98 -2.57 -19.23
N ALA A 14 -6.38 -2.53 -18.04
CA ALA A 14 -6.78 -1.65 -16.94
C ALA A 14 -6.68 -0.17 -17.34
N LYS A 15 -7.80 0.55 -17.30
CA LYS A 15 -7.90 1.95 -17.78
C LYS A 15 -6.94 2.89 -17.05
N GLU A 16 -6.76 2.68 -15.75
CA GLU A 16 -5.89 3.51 -14.89
C GLU A 16 -4.40 3.24 -15.13
N ALA A 17 -4.04 2.04 -15.61
CA ALA A 17 -2.66 1.64 -15.85
C ALA A 17 -2.15 2.05 -17.23
N ARG A 18 -3.04 2.23 -18.22
CA ARG A 18 -2.69 2.59 -19.61
C ARG A 18 -1.74 3.80 -19.73
N PRO A 19 -1.95 4.93 -19.04
CA PRO A 19 -1.06 6.09 -19.16
C PRO A 19 0.39 5.79 -18.72
N PHE A 20 0.56 4.95 -17.70
CA PHE A 20 1.87 4.59 -17.17
C PHE A 20 2.57 3.57 -18.07
N VAL A 21 1.81 2.62 -18.62
CA VAL A 21 2.29 1.62 -19.57
C VAL A 21 2.74 2.27 -20.88
N ASP A 22 1.94 3.21 -21.40
CA ASP A 22 2.24 3.93 -22.63
C ASP A 22 3.47 4.83 -22.46
N SER A 23 3.60 5.50 -21.32
CA SER A 23 4.78 6.30 -20.95
C SER A 23 6.05 5.44 -20.86
N PHE A 24 5.94 4.27 -20.22
CA PHE A 24 7.05 3.32 -20.11
C PHE A 24 7.49 2.78 -21.50
N ARG A 25 6.54 2.39 -22.35
CA ARG A 25 6.83 1.84 -23.70
C ARG A 25 7.38 2.87 -24.68
N SER A 26 7.05 4.15 -24.50
CA SER A 26 7.54 5.23 -25.35
C SER A 26 8.97 5.69 -24.99
N GLY A 27 9.62 5.05 -24.01
CA GLY A 27 10.99 5.39 -23.61
C GLY A 27 11.09 6.77 -22.96
N ALA A 28 9.95 7.42 -22.69
CA ALA A 28 9.91 8.57 -21.81
C ALA A 28 10.34 8.04 -20.45
N SER A 29 11.53 8.42 -20.00
CA SER A 29 11.89 8.24 -18.60
C SER A 29 10.71 8.73 -17.80
N ALA A 30 10.14 7.87 -16.96
CA ALA A 30 9.28 8.33 -15.88
C ALA A 30 10.17 9.17 -14.97
N GLY A 31 10.51 10.39 -15.41
CA GLY A 31 10.91 11.47 -14.54
C GLY A 31 9.77 11.52 -13.57
N GLY A 32 10.04 11.01 -12.36
CA GLY A 32 9.03 10.66 -11.39
C GLY A 32 8.02 11.77 -11.39
N THR A 33 6.78 11.45 -11.76
CA THR A 33 5.69 12.41 -11.68
C THR A 33 5.68 12.80 -10.22
N GLN A 34 6.36 13.89 -9.86
CA GLN A 34 6.23 14.53 -8.57
C GLN A 34 4.76 14.86 -8.55
N LYS A 35 3.97 13.96 -7.94
CA LYS A 35 2.58 14.25 -7.63
C LYS A 35 2.68 15.57 -6.89
N HIS A 36 2.25 16.65 -7.55
CA HIS A 36 2.27 17.95 -6.95
C HIS A 36 1.36 17.86 -5.74
N ILE A 37 1.94 17.64 -4.55
CA ILE A 37 1.18 17.47 -3.31
C ILE A 37 0.47 18.81 -3.12
N PRO A 38 -0.87 18.85 -3.24
CA PRO A 38 -1.61 20.09 -3.11
C PRO A 38 -1.29 20.70 -1.74
N ARG A 39 -1.03 22.01 -1.72
CA ARG A 39 -0.74 22.69 -0.46
C ARG A 39 -1.97 22.60 0.44
N ARG A 40 -1.90 21.78 1.49
CA ARG A 40 -2.99 21.63 2.47
C ARG A 40 -3.11 22.93 3.27
N ASN A 41 -4.34 23.33 3.60
CA ASN A 41 -4.56 24.39 4.57
C ASN A 41 -4.06 23.93 5.94
N TYR A 42 -3.42 24.84 6.67
CA TYR A 42 -2.90 24.53 7.99
C TYR A 42 -4.04 24.37 9.00
N THR A 43 -4.14 23.18 9.62
CA THR A 43 -4.81 22.93 10.89
C THR A 43 -3.86 22.14 11.79
N ARG A 44 -4.12 22.08 13.10
CA ARG A 44 -3.26 21.31 14.02
C ARG A 44 -3.28 19.83 13.68
N GLU A 45 -4.46 19.33 13.33
CA GLU A 45 -4.71 17.94 12.95
C GLU A 45 -3.99 17.64 11.63
N ALA A 46 -4.15 18.49 10.60
CA ALA A 46 -3.48 18.32 9.32
C ALA A 46 -1.95 18.40 9.45
N PHE A 47 -1.43 19.21 10.38
CA PHE A 47 0.01 19.26 10.67
C PHE A 47 0.50 17.99 11.37
N ARG A 48 -0.25 17.47 12.35
CA ARG A 48 0.04 16.20 13.03
C ARG A 48 0.04 15.03 12.03
N ASP A 49 -0.98 14.95 11.19
CA ASP A 49 -1.11 13.91 10.17
C ASP A 49 0.01 14.02 9.12
N ALA A 50 0.37 15.23 8.69
CA ALA A 50 1.49 15.44 7.76
C ALA A 50 2.84 14.99 8.35
N ILE A 51 3.07 15.20 9.66
CA ILE A 51 4.27 14.69 10.34
C ILE A 51 4.24 13.15 10.40
N CYS A 52 3.09 12.56 10.71
CA CYS A 52 2.97 11.09 10.74
C CYS A 52 3.21 10.49 9.35
N GLU A 53 2.61 11.08 8.31
CA GLU A 53 2.81 10.69 6.91
C GLU A 53 4.29 10.78 6.52
N PHE A 54 4.97 11.88 6.86
CA PHE A 54 6.42 12.02 6.65
C PHE A 54 7.23 10.93 7.35
N LEU A 55 6.91 10.61 8.61
CA LEU A 55 7.66 9.59 9.35
C LEU A 55 7.44 8.18 8.79
N ILE A 56 6.20 7.84 8.42
CA ILE A 56 5.84 6.51 7.92
C ILE A 56 6.35 6.30 6.49
N SER A 57 6.10 7.27 5.59
CA SER A 57 6.39 7.11 4.17
C SER A 57 7.88 7.03 3.87
N ASP A 58 8.71 7.74 4.64
CA ASP A 58 10.15 7.80 4.45
C ASP A 58 10.93 6.95 5.49
N ASP A 59 10.25 6.09 6.25
CA ASP A 59 10.83 5.26 7.33
C ASP A 59 11.75 6.06 8.27
N GLN A 60 11.31 7.26 8.65
CA GLN A 60 12.10 8.14 9.49
C GLN A 60 11.94 7.76 10.96
N ALA A 61 13.04 7.83 11.71
CA ALA A 61 13.00 7.62 13.15
C ALA A 61 12.03 8.61 13.82
N ILE A 62 11.14 8.12 14.69
CA ILE A 62 10.17 8.97 15.39
C ILE A 62 10.88 10.08 16.21
N ASN A 63 12.08 9.79 16.73
CA ASN A 63 12.89 10.77 17.48
C ASN A 63 13.28 12.01 16.64
N THR A 64 13.19 11.94 15.31
CA THR A 64 13.47 13.07 14.41
C THR A 64 12.60 14.29 14.74
N ILE A 65 11.37 14.10 15.24
CA ILE A 65 10.49 15.22 15.62
C ILE A 65 10.97 16.00 16.85
N GLU A 66 11.84 15.39 17.66
CA GLU A 66 12.45 16.07 18.82
C GLU A 66 13.72 16.85 18.45
N ASN A 67 14.14 16.81 17.18
CA ASN A 67 15.31 17.55 16.73
C ASN A 67 15.03 19.07 16.80
N PRO A 68 15.79 19.85 17.58
CA PRO A 68 15.55 21.27 17.75
C PRO A 68 15.73 22.07 16.45
N LYS A 69 16.58 21.60 15.53
CA LYS A 69 16.77 22.25 14.22
C LYS A 69 15.53 22.09 13.33
N LEU A 70 14.93 20.90 13.34
CA LEU A 70 13.69 20.65 12.59
C LEU A 70 12.53 21.47 13.17
N ARG A 71 12.40 21.49 14.50
CA ARG A 71 11.40 22.33 15.19
C ARG A 71 11.57 23.80 14.88
N ALA A 72 12.82 24.31 14.87
CA ALA A 72 13.10 25.68 14.48
C ALA A 72 12.68 25.99 13.04
N ILE A 73 12.83 25.04 12.11
CA ILE A 73 12.33 25.18 10.74
C ILE A 73 10.80 25.30 10.73
N PHE A 74 10.07 24.50 11.49
CA PHE A 74 8.61 24.62 11.56
C PHE A 74 8.15 25.96 12.13
N LEU A 75 8.79 26.42 13.20
CA LEU A 75 8.50 27.74 13.81
C LEU A 75 8.85 28.89 12.85
N MET A 76 9.90 28.76 12.05
CA MET A 76 10.27 29.74 11.02
C MET A 76 9.21 29.83 9.91
N LEU A 77 8.59 28.70 9.54
CA LEU A 77 7.62 28.64 8.46
C LEU A 77 6.21 29.13 8.87
N LYS A 78 5.86 29.09 10.16
CA LYS A 78 4.56 29.54 10.67
C LYS A 78 4.71 30.36 11.95
N ARG A 79 4.56 31.69 11.83
CA ARG A 79 4.77 32.66 12.92
C ARG A 79 3.92 32.44 14.17
N ASP A 80 2.70 31.94 14.01
CA ASP A 80 1.77 31.74 15.13
C ASP A 80 1.93 30.37 15.81
N LEU A 81 2.77 29.50 15.24
CA LEU A 81 3.05 28.18 15.78
C LEU A 81 3.93 28.30 17.02
N LYS A 82 3.56 27.65 18.12
CA LYS A 82 4.40 27.52 19.30
C LYS A 82 5.05 26.15 19.31
N ASP A 83 6.18 26.01 19.99
CA ASP A 83 6.85 24.71 20.12
C ASP A 83 5.95 23.66 20.82
N SER A 84 5.09 24.10 21.74
CA SER A 84 4.06 23.28 22.38
C SER A 84 2.97 22.77 21.45
N ASP A 85 2.78 23.41 20.29
CA ASP A 85 1.85 22.94 19.26
C ASP A 85 2.49 21.85 18.36
N ILE A 86 3.82 21.67 18.42
CA ILE A 86 4.52 20.63 17.67
C ILE A 86 4.41 19.32 18.44
N PRO A 87 3.83 18.27 17.85
CA PRO A 87 3.61 17.01 18.54
C PRO A 87 4.94 16.38 18.96
N HIS A 88 5.02 15.98 20.22
CA HIS A 88 6.14 15.19 20.74
C HIS A 88 6.01 13.71 20.37
N ARG A 89 7.11 12.97 20.51
CA ARG A 89 7.23 11.55 20.17
C ARG A 89 6.09 10.68 20.69
N ASN A 90 5.62 10.91 21.91
CA ASN A 90 4.54 10.11 22.50
C ASN A 90 3.21 10.33 21.75
N LEU A 91 2.87 11.58 21.47
CA LEU A 91 1.64 11.93 20.73
C LEU A 91 1.68 11.46 19.27
N ILE A 92 2.88 11.47 18.65
CA ILE A 92 3.09 10.87 17.33
C ILE A 92 2.93 9.36 17.37
N ARG A 93 3.51 8.68 18.36
CA ARG A 93 3.35 7.22 18.52
C ARG A 93 1.88 6.84 18.65
N GLU A 94 1.13 7.55 19.50
CA GLU A 94 -0.31 7.35 19.66
C GLU A 94 -1.04 7.54 18.32
N ARG A 95 -0.71 8.59 17.56
CA ARG A 95 -1.33 8.80 16.24
C ARG A 95 -1.02 7.69 15.25
N ILE A 96 0.23 7.22 15.21
CA ILE A 96 0.65 6.14 14.32
C ILE A 96 -0.13 4.86 14.66
N MET A 97 -0.33 4.56 15.95
CA MET A 97 -1.14 3.42 16.36
C MET A 97 -2.62 3.59 15.97
N GLU A 98 -3.21 4.77 16.16
CA GLU A 98 -4.57 5.08 15.69
C GLU A 98 -4.69 4.89 14.17
N MET A 99 -3.77 5.46 13.39
CA MET A 99 -3.76 5.29 11.93
C MET A 99 -3.60 3.82 11.52
N TRP A 100 -2.77 3.06 12.25
CA TRP A 100 -2.60 1.64 12.02
C TRP A 100 -3.88 0.85 12.30
N GLU A 101 -4.59 1.16 13.39
CA GLU A 101 -5.89 0.56 13.71
C GLU A 101 -6.94 0.90 12.65
N GLU A 102 -7.06 2.17 12.24
CA GLU A 102 -7.94 2.61 11.14
C GLU A 102 -7.63 1.86 9.84
N HIS A 103 -6.35 1.65 9.53
CA HIS A 103 -5.93 0.86 8.36
C HIS A 103 -6.24 -0.64 8.50
N LEU A 104 -6.06 -1.22 9.69
CA LEU A 104 -6.40 -2.62 9.95
C LEU A 104 -7.90 -2.86 9.83
N ASP A 105 -8.74 -1.96 10.34
CA ASP A 105 -10.20 -2.05 10.24
C ASP A 105 -10.63 -2.01 8.76
N ALA A 106 -10.08 -1.07 7.98
CA ALA A 106 -10.35 -0.99 6.54
C ALA A 106 -9.88 -2.24 5.79
N LEU A 107 -8.69 -2.76 6.13
CA LEU A 107 -8.18 -4.02 5.58
C LEU A 107 -9.09 -5.19 5.94
N GLU A 108 -9.60 -5.27 7.19
CA GLU A 108 -10.52 -6.32 7.61
C GLU A 108 -11.81 -6.31 6.78
N GLU A 109 -12.37 -5.13 6.49
CA GLU A 109 -13.54 -5.02 5.61
C GLU A 109 -13.23 -5.51 4.18
N GLU A 110 -12.10 -5.12 3.61
CA GLU A 110 -11.66 -5.59 2.29
C GLU A 110 -11.43 -7.12 2.27
N PHE A 111 -10.79 -7.64 3.32
CA PHE A 111 -10.57 -9.07 3.49
C PHE A 111 -11.88 -9.83 3.73
N ALA A 112 -12.88 -9.25 4.38
CA ALA A 112 -14.19 -9.86 4.56
C ALA A 112 -14.93 -10.02 3.21
N VAL A 113 -14.82 -9.03 2.32
CA VAL A 113 -15.32 -9.13 0.93
C VAL A 113 -14.58 -10.24 0.17
N CYS A 114 -13.26 -10.28 0.28
CA CYS A 114 -12.44 -11.34 -0.32
C CYS A 114 -12.82 -12.72 0.24
N TYR A 115 -12.96 -12.85 1.55
CA TYR A 115 -13.33 -14.08 2.24
C TYR A 115 -14.72 -14.55 1.85
N TYR A 116 -15.70 -13.65 1.70
CA TYR A 116 -17.03 -13.96 1.18
C TYR A 116 -16.94 -14.53 -0.24
N PHE A 117 -16.16 -13.91 -1.13
CA PHE A 117 -15.90 -14.43 -2.47
C PHE A 117 -15.25 -15.83 -2.43
N PHE A 118 -14.20 -16.01 -1.63
CA PHE A 118 -13.51 -17.30 -1.50
C PHE A 118 -14.43 -18.38 -0.93
N ARG A 119 -15.28 -18.05 0.06
CA ARG A 119 -16.27 -18.97 0.63
C ARG A 119 -17.31 -19.40 -0.39
N ARG A 120 -17.80 -18.47 -1.20
CA ARG A 120 -18.77 -18.73 -2.27
C ARG A 120 -18.18 -19.61 -3.38
N ILE A 121 -16.86 -19.55 -3.59
CA ILE A 121 -16.10 -20.35 -4.55
C ILE A 121 -15.58 -21.66 -3.91
N LEU A 122 -15.88 -21.97 -2.64
CA LEU A 122 -15.36 -23.14 -1.88
C LEU A 122 -13.82 -23.18 -1.77
N LEU A 123 -13.20 -22.00 -1.70
CA LEU A 123 -11.76 -21.79 -1.51
C LEU A 123 -11.40 -21.38 -0.07
N THR A 124 -12.30 -21.53 0.89
CA THR A 124 -12.02 -21.21 2.31
C THR A 124 -11.11 -22.21 2.99
N TYR A 125 -11.10 -23.49 2.57
CA TYR A 125 -10.22 -24.52 3.15
C TYR A 125 -8.73 -24.27 2.90
N PRO A 126 -8.31 -23.78 1.70
CA PRO A 126 -6.93 -23.34 1.46
C PRO A 126 -6.55 -21.98 2.05
N LEU A 127 -7.51 -21.14 2.47
CA LEU A 127 -7.20 -19.75 2.80
C LEU A 127 -6.32 -19.61 4.05
N GLY A 128 -6.45 -20.54 5.01
CA GLY A 128 -5.57 -20.62 6.18
C GLY A 128 -4.10 -20.91 5.84
N TYR A 129 -3.79 -21.29 4.59
CA TYR A 129 -2.43 -21.46 4.08
C TYR A 129 -1.91 -20.23 3.32
N ILE A 130 -2.75 -19.22 3.03
CA ILE A 130 -2.35 -18.07 2.21
C ILE A 130 -1.66 -16.97 3.04
N THR A 131 -1.84 -16.95 4.37
CA THR A 131 -1.48 -15.80 5.22
C THR A 131 -0.20 -15.92 6.04
N MET A 132 0.71 -16.83 5.72
CA MET A 132 2.09 -16.78 6.26
C MET A 132 3.09 -17.17 5.16
N ASP A 133 3.81 -16.14 4.68
CA ASP A 133 5.07 -16.00 3.92
C ASP A 133 5.98 -17.20 3.55
N ALA A 134 5.57 -18.46 3.72
CA ALA A 134 6.28 -19.60 3.17
C ALA A 134 5.88 -19.83 1.70
N ALA A 135 6.83 -19.67 0.78
CA ALA A 135 6.65 -19.95 -0.66
C ALA A 135 6.02 -21.33 -0.96
N GLY A 136 6.19 -22.31 -0.06
CA GLY A 136 5.56 -23.64 -0.17
C GLY A 136 4.05 -23.64 0.12
N ASN A 137 3.57 -22.79 1.02
CA ASN A 137 2.15 -22.68 1.34
C ASN A 137 1.38 -22.01 0.18
N ASN A 138 2.00 -21.02 -0.45
CA ASN A 138 1.48 -20.37 -1.66
C ASN A 138 1.36 -21.35 -2.84
N ASP A 139 2.35 -22.25 -3.05
CA ASP A 139 2.25 -23.24 -4.13
C ASP A 139 1.15 -24.26 -3.89
N THR A 140 0.96 -24.68 -2.63
CA THR A 140 -0.10 -25.62 -2.24
C THR A 140 -1.49 -25.01 -2.45
N ALA A 141 -1.66 -23.72 -2.12
CA ALA A 141 -2.90 -22.99 -2.35
C ALA A 141 -3.21 -22.83 -3.85
N LEU A 142 -2.21 -22.42 -4.65
CA LEU A 142 -2.39 -22.26 -6.11
C LEU A 142 -2.69 -23.60 -6.80
N GLN A 143 -2.11 -24.71 -6.33
CA GLN A 143 -2.47 -26.06 -6.80
C GLN A 143 -3.94 -26.41 -6.56
N TYR A 144 -4.44 -26.12 -5.35
CA TYR A 144 -5.84 -26.39 -5.02
C TYR A 144 -6.79 -25.51 -5.81
N MET A 145 -6.44 -24.22 -5.98
CA MET A 145 -7.21 -23.27 -6.77
C MET A 145 -7.33 -23.71 -8.23
N GLU A 146 -6.23 -24.18 -8.84
CA GLU A 146 -6.24 -24.74 -10.19
C GLU A 146 -7.19 -25.93 -10.32
N ARG A 147 -7.19 -26.83 -9.33
CA ARG A 147 -8.09 -27.99 -9.33
C ARG A 147 -9.56 -27.58 -9.29
N GLN A 148 -9.91 -26.63 -8.43
CA GLN A 148 -11.32 -26.19 -8.27
C GLN A 148 -11.82 -25.40 -9.47
N LEU A 149 -10.98 -24.53 -10.04
CA LEU A 149 -11.34 -23.76 -11.23
C LEU A 149 -11.46 -24.65 -12.47
N ARG A 150 -10.59 -25.67 -12.60
CA ARG A 150 -10.71 -26.70 -13.65
C ARG A 150 -12.02 -27.48 -13.54
N PHE A 151 -12.47 -27.84 -12.33
CA PHE A 151 -13.77 -28.49 -12.12
C PHE A 151 -14.94 -27.62 -12.60
N ARG A 152 -14.80 -26.29 -12.53
CA ARG A 152 -15.80 -25.32 -13.01
C ARG A 152 -15.59 -24.86 -14.45
N ARG A 153 -14.67 -25.49 -15.20
CA ARG A 153 -14.29 -25.12 -16.58
C ARG A 153 -13.77 -23.67 -16.71
N ILE A 154 -13.18 -23.14 -15.64
CA ILE A 154 -12.54 -21.83 -15.64
C ILE A 154 -11.03 -22.07 -15.91
N PRO A 155 -10.46 -21.49 -16.98
CA PRO A 155 -9.04 -21.64 -17.29
C PRO A 155 -8.20 -20.94 -16.22
N PHE A 156 -7.29 -21.69 -15.59
CA PHE A 156 -6.35 -21.20 -14.58
C PHE A 156 -5.12 -22.09 -14.58
N SER A 157 -3.93 -21.51 -14.42
CA SER A 157 -2.66 -22.24 -14.30
C SER A 157 -1.87 -21.71 -13.11
N LYS A 158 -1.56 -22.58 -12.14
CA LYS A 158 -0.74 -22.18 -10.99
C LYS A 158 0.65 -21.68 -11.41
N ARG A 159 1.18 -22.21 -12.52
CA ARG A 159 2.53 -21.88 -13.01
C ARG A 159 2.60 -20.47 -13.59
N GLN A 160 1.51 -20.00 -14.20
CA GLN A 160 1.42 -18.66 -14.77
C GLN A 160 1.08 -17.60 -13.70
N ALA A 161 0.41 -18.00 -12.62
CA ALA A 161 0.04 -17.14 -11.50
C ALA A 161 1.15 -17.00 -10.42
N ARG A 162 2.30 -17.63 -10.61
CA ARG A 162 3.43 -17.58 -9.66
C ARG A 162 4.29 -16.34 -9.95
N ILE A 163 4.33 -15.42 -9.00
CA ILE A 163 5.25 -14.28 -9.00
C ILE A 163 6.56 -14.77 -8.36
N TRP A 164 7.68 -14.65 -9.08
CA TRP A 164 9.03 -14.98 -8.60
C TRP A 164 9.66 -13.76 -7.92
#